data_AF-A0A1F4JH38-F1
#
_entry.id   AF-A0A1F4JH38-F1
#
_cell.length_a   1.000
_cell.length_b   1.000
_cell.length_c   1.000
_cell.angle_alpha   90.00
_cell.angle_beta   90.00
_cell.angle_gamma   90.00
#
_symmetry.space_group_name_H-M   'P 1'
#
loop_
_entity.id
_entity.type
_entity.pdbx_description
1 polymer ?
#
loop_
_entity_poly.entity_id
_entity_poly.type
_entity_poly.pdbx_seq_one_letter_code
_entity_poly.pdbx_strand_id
1 'polypeptide(L)'
;MDLLPLPLIGWLFTMGSVAALLLGAWLVIGVHFSGEMARGELARRAFEDAVLFGIWILGFAGGVGVLLDKAWSRGVLELFCAVLIVLAGLTAWSRYRAAPPPRGTLAVSLALFLVPLVAVCIATILTLRSETALRTLAE
;
A
#
# COMPACT_ATOMS: atom_id res chain seq x y z
N MET A 1 15.29 -6.92 20.75
CA MET A 1 14.26 -7.20 19.73
C MET A 1 14.93 -6.94 18.41
N ASP A 2 15.24 -7.99 17.64
CA ASP A 2 15.87 -7.80 16.33
C ASP A 2 14.87 -7.13 15.39
N LEU A 3 15.16 -5.89 15.01
CA LEU A 3 14.34 -5.13 14.06
C LEU A 3 14.56 -5.68 12.64
N LEU A 4 13.56 -5.50 11.76
CA LEU A 4 13.68 -5.92 10.37
C LEU A 4 14.88 -5.22 9.71
N PRO A 5 15.66 -5.92 8.88
CA PRO A 5 16.75 -5.27 8.16
C PRO A 5 16.21 -4.20 7.21
N LEU A 6 16.75 -2.99 7.27
CA LEU A 6 16.34 -1.86 6.42
C LEU A 6 16.31 -2.22 4.92
N PRO A 7 17.29 -2.96 4.36
CA PRO A 7 17.23 -3.37 2.96
C PRO A 7 16.03 -4.25 2.62
N LEU A 8 15.58 -5.11 3.55
CA LEU A 8 14.41 -5.96 3.35
C LEU A 8 13.13 -5.12 3.30
N ILE A 9 13.02 -4.10 4.15
CA ILE A 9 11.91 -3.13 4.12
C ILE A 9 11.91 -2.43 2.76
N GLY A 10 13.03 -1.83 2.36
CA GLY A 10 13.16 -1.15 1.07
C GLY A 10 12.70 -2.04 -0.09
N TRP A 11 13.23 -3.26 -0.18
CA TRP A 11 12.85 -4.24 -1.20
C TRP A 11 11.37 -4.61 -1.17
N LEU A 12 10.80 -4.85 0.01
CA LEU A 12 9.40 -5.25 0.16
C LEU A 12 8.46 -4.15 -0.35
N PHE A 13 8.70 -2.90 0.04
CA PHE A 13 7.88 -1.77 -0.40
C PHE A 13 8.09 -1.44 -1.88
N THR A 14 9.32 -1.48 -2.37
CA THR A 14 9.62 -1.25 -3.80
C THR A 14 8.93 -2.30 -4.67
N MET A 15 9.11 -3.60 -4.38
CA MET A 15 8.51 -4.68 -5.17
C MET A 15 6.99 -4.71 -5.04
N GLY A 16 6.48 -4.52 -3.82
CA GLY A 16 5.04 -4.43 -3.56
C GLY A 16 4.39 -3.30 -4.34
N SER A 17 5.00 -2.12 -4.34
CA SER A 17 4.49 -0.97 -5.09
C SER A 17 4.61 -1.15 -6.61
N VAL A 18 5.71 -1.68 -7.13
CA VAL A 18 5.84 -1.98 -8.57
C VAL A 18 4.75 -2.96 -9.00
N ALA A 19 4.54 -4.04 -8.24
CA ALA A 19 3.50 -5.02 -8.54
C ALA A 19 2.11 -4.38 -8.56
N ALA A 20 1.79 -3.54 -7.56
CA ALA A 20 0.52 -2.84 -7.50
C ALA A 20 0.31 -1.86 -8.66
N LEU A 21 1.35 -1.10 -9.04
CA LEU A 21 1.30 -0.17 -10.17
C LEU A 21 1.10 -0.90 -11.50
N LEU A 22 1.80 -2.02 -11.70
CA LEU A 22 1.64 -2.86 -12.89
C LEU A 22 0.24 -3.47 -12.97
N LEU A 23 -0.28 -3.98 -11.85
CA LEU A 23 -1.64 -4.51 -11.77
C LEU A 23 -2.68 -3.42 -12.04
N GLY A 24 -2.51 -2.22 -11.47
CA GLY A 24 -3.38 -1.09 -11.74
C GLY A 24 -3.36 -0.68 -13.21
N ALA A 25 -2.17 -0.59 -13.81
CA ALA A 25 -2.02 -0.22 -15.22
C ALA A 25 -2.65 -1.28 -16.13
N TRP A 26 -2.44 -2.56 -15.81
CA TRP A 26 -3.04 -3.68 -16.52
C TRP A 26 -4.58 -3.61 -16.50
N LEU A 27 -5.19 -3.30 -15.34
CA LEU A 27 -6.64 -3.16 -15.23
C LEU A 27 -7.17 -2.00 -16.09
N VAL A 28 -6.51 -0.84 -16.05
CA VAL A 28 -6.91 0.33 -16.86
C VAL A 28 -6.83 -0.01 -18.36
N ILE A 29 -5.74 -0.65 -18.79
CA ILE A 29 -5.57 -1.09 -20.18
C ILE A 29 -6.66 -2.10 -20.57
N GLY A 30 -6.92 -3.10 -19.72
CA GLY A 30 -7.95 -4.11 -19.96
C GLY A 30 -9.34 -3.51 -20.12
N VAL A 31 -9.70 -2.53 -19.30
CA VAL A 31 -10.98 -1.83 -19.44
C VAL A 31 -10.99 -0.90 -20.65
N HIS A 32 -9.85 -0.32 -21.05
CA HIS A 32 -9.78 0.45 -22.29
C HIS A 32 -10.08 -0.40 -23.53
N PHE A 33 -9.71 -1.68 -23.53
CA PHE A 33 -10.07 -2.64 -24.59
C PHE A 33 -11.50 -3.20 -24.48
N SER A 34 -12.25 -2.84 -23.43
CA SER A 34 -13.65 -3.24 -23.25
C SER A 34 -14.63 -2.19 -23.82
N GLY A 35 -15.92 -2.54 -23.89
CA GLY A 35 -16.96 -1.72 -24.52
C GLY A 35 -17.21 -0.35 -23.87
N GLU A 36 -17.96 0.51 -24.56
CA GLU A 36 -18.21 1.92 -24.16
C GLU A 36 -18.74 2.10 -22.73
N MET A 37 -19.59 1.18 -22.26
CA MET A 37 -20.15 1.21 -20.90
C MET A 37 -19.06 1.16 -19.81
N ALA A 38 -18.02 0.35 -20.01
CA ALA A 38 -16.96 0.18 -19.04
C ALA A 38 -15.95 1.34 -19.08
N ARG A 39 -15.77 1.96 -20.25
CA ARG A 39 -15.02 3.22 -20.39
C ARG A 39 -15.69 4.39 -19.65
N GLY A 40 -17.02 4.45 -19.65
CA GLY A 40 -17.79 5.45 -18.89
C GLY A 40 -17.60 5.35 -17.38
N GLU A 41 -17.59 4.12 -16.84
CA GLU A 41 -17.34 3.90 -15.40
C GLU A 41 -15.89 4.24 -15.01
N LEU A 42 -14.91 3.92 -15.86
CA LEU A 42 -13.51 4.34 -15.68
C LEU A 42 -13.38 5.86 -15.62
N ALA A 43 -14.01 6.59 -16.56
CA ALA A 43 -13.93 8.05 -16.60
C ALA A 43 -14.50 8.68 -15.32
N ARG A 44 -15.55 8.08 -14.75
CA ARG A 44 -16.17 8.53 -13.50
C ARG A 44 -15.25 8.31 -12.28
N ARG A 45 -14.42 7.26 -12.30
CA ARG A 45 -13.49 6.92 -11.21
C ARG A 45 -12.05 7.33 -11.46
N ALA A 46 -11.77 7.97 -12.60
CA ALA A 46 -10.40 8.29 -13.03
C ALA A 46 -9.61 9.09 -11.98
N PHE A 47 -10.29 9.98 -11.24
CA PHE A 47 -9.65 10.72 -10.15
C PHE A 47 -9.30 9.83 -8.96
N GLU A 48 -10.21 8.93 -8.54
CA GLU A 48 -9.95 7.99 -7.46
C GLU A 48 -8.79 7.05 -7.80
N ASP A 49 -8.77 6.55 -9.04
CA ASP A 49 -7.70 5.69 -9.54
C ASP A 49 -6.37 6.46 -9.61
N ALA A 50 -6.37 7.70 -10.11
CA ALA A 50 -5.17 8.55 -10.15
C ALA A 50 -4.59 8.81 -8.76
N VAL A 51 -5.44 9.07 -7.75
CA VAL A 51 -5.02 9.23 -6.36
C VAL A 51 -4.42 7.92 -5.83
N LEU A 52 -5.04 6.78 -6.13
CA LEU A 52 -4.52 5.47 -5.73
C LEU A 52 -3.15 5.19 -6.36
N PHE A 53 -2.98 5.50 -7.65
CA PHE A 53 -1.68 5.44 -8.34
C PHE A 53 -0.64 6.32 -7.64
N GLY A 54 -0.99 7.55 -7.30
CA GLY A 54 -0.11 8.47 -6.57
C GLY A 54 0.33 7.91 -5.21
N ILE A 55 -0.58 7.26 -4.48
CA ILE A 55 -0.26 6.61 -3.21
C ILE A 55 0.74 5.46 -3.41
N TRP A 56 0.54 4.61 -4.42
CA TRP A 56 1.48 3.52 -4.71
C TRP A 56 2.84 4.01 -5.19
N ILE A 57 2.89 5.13 -5.94
CA ILE A 57 4.13 5.82 -6.31
C ILE A 57 4.85 6.33 -5.06
N LEU A 58 4.15 6.88 -4.06
CA LEU A 58 4.75 7.27 -2.78
C LEU A 58 5.36 6.06 -2.07
N GLY A 59 4.68 4.91 -2.05
CA GLY A 59 5.24 3.67 -1.51
C GLY A 59 6.51 3.21 -2.24
N PHE A 60 6.52 3.33 -3.57
CA PHE A 60 7.69 3.01 -4.38
C PHE A 60 8.86 3.96 -4.09
N ALA A 61 8.60 5.27 -4.10
CA ALA A 61 9.59 6.30 -3.80
C ALA A 61 10.16 6.14 -2.38
N GLY A 62 9.30 5.84 -1.40
CA GLY A 62 9.72 5.51 -0.04
C GLY A 62 10.65 4.31 -0.02
N GLY A 63 10.26 3.18 -0.63
CA GLY A 63 11.07 1.95 -0.68
C GLY A 63 12.44 2.18 -1.34
N VAL A 64 12.46 2.86 -2.49
CA VAL A 64 13.70 3.25 -3.17
C VAL A 64 14.54 4.19 -2.30
N GLY A 65 13.91 5.16 -1.64
CA GLY A 65 14.58 6.08 -0.74
C GLY A 65 15.27 5.36 0.43
N VAL A 66 14.67 4.28 0.96
CA VAL A 66 15.30 3.44 2.00
C VAL A 66 16.50 2.67 1.43
N LEU A 67 16.40 2.13 0.21
CA LEU A 67 17.51 1.44 -0.45
C LEU A 67 18.68 2.37 -0.82
N LEU A 68 18.42 3.68 -0.91
CA LEU A 68 19.41 4.72 -1.17
C LEU A 68 19.82 5.47 0.10
N ASP A 69 19.47 4.93 1.27
CA ASP A 69 19.77 5.46 2.60
C ASP A 69 19.34 6.92 2.83
N LYS A 70 18.24 7.37 2.21
CA LYS A 70 17.81 8.77 2.28
C LYS A 70 16.91 9.09 3.48
N ALA A 71 17.24 10.14 4.24
CA ALA A 71 16.45 10.64 5.38
C ALA A 71 14.96 10.87 5.09
N TRP A 72 14.63 11.41 3.91
CA TRP A 72 13.25 11.71 3.53
C TRP A 72 12.38 10.45 3.35
N SER A 73 13.01 9.31 3.10
CA SER A 73 12.32 8.02 2.87
C SER A 73 11.47 7.61 4.07
N ARG A 74 11.94 7.92 5.28
CA ARG A 74 11.23 7.66 6.52
C ARG A 74 9.86 8.33 6.54
N GLY A 75 9.82 9.64 6.29
CA GLY A 75 8.56 10.39 6.30
C GLY A 75 7.59 9.88 5.23
N VAL A 76 8.11 9.55 4.05
CA VAL A 76 7.31 9.01 2.94
C VAL A 76 6.73 7.63 3.27
N LEU A 77 7.52 6.70 3.80
CA LEU A 77 7.02 5.38 4.20
C LEU A 77 6.06 5.43 5.38
N GLU A 78 6.31 6.28 6.39
CA GLU A 78 5.39 6.46 7.51
C GLU A 78 4.02 6.94 7.00
N LEU A 79 4.01 7.94 6.10
CA LEU A 79 2.79 8.43 5.46
C LEU A 79 2.11 7.34 4.63
N PHE A 80 2.86 6.63 3.79
CA PHE A 80 2.33 5.56 2.94
C PHE A 80 1.69 4.44 3.77
N CYS A 81 2.37 3.98 4.83
CA CYS A 81 1.85 2.97 5.74
C CYS A 81 0.57 3.43 6.44
N ALA A 82 0.53 4.68 6.93
CA ALA A 82 -0.66 5.23 7.56
C ALA A 82 -1.86 5.28 6.59
N VAL A 83 -1.62 5.77 5.37
CA VAL A 83 -2.64 5.84 4.32
C VAL A 83 -3.13 4.44 3.92
N LEU A 84 -2.22 3.47 3.75
CA LEU A 84 -2.58 2.09 3.43
C LEU A 84 -3.45 1.45 4.52
N ILE A 85 -3.11 1.62 5.79
CA ILE A 85 -3.90 1.08 6.91
C ILE A 85 -5.31 1.67 6.87
N VAL A 86 -5.44 2.99 6.70
CA VAL A 86 -6.74 3.67 6.64
C VAL A 86 -7.56 3.18 5.45
N LEU A 87 -6.97 3.16 4.25
CA LEU A 87 -7.68 2.74 3.03
C LEU A 87 -8.09 1.27 3.09
N ALA A 88 -7.20 0.38 3.55
CA ALA A 88 -7.51 -1.03 3.70
C ALA A 88 -8.61 -1.25 4.74
N GLY A 89 -8.57 -0.51 5.86
CA GLY A 89 -9.61 -0.53 6.89
C GLY A 89 -10.97 -0.05 6.39
N LEU A 90 -11.02 1.11 5.72
CA LEU A 90 -12.25 1.65 5.13
C LEU A 90 -12.81 0.73 4.04
N THR A 91 -11.94 0.12 3.22
CA THR A 91 -12.34 -0.83 2.18
C THR A 91 -12.92 -2.10 2.80
N ALA A 92 -12.25 -2.67 3.80
CA ALA A 92 -12.73 -3.84 4.52
C ALA A 92 -14.07 -3.56 5.20
N TRP A 93 -14.21 -2.39 5.84
CA TRP A 93 -15.45 -1.97 6.48
C TRP A 93 -16.60 -1.79 5.48
N SER A 94 -16.33 -1.11 4.36
CA SER A 94 -17.30 -0.92 3.27
C SER A 94 -17.79 -2.27 2.72
N ARG A 95 -16.86 -3.18 2.41
CA ARG A 95 -17.20 -4.54 1.93
C ARG A 95 -17.97 -5.34 2.95
N TYR A 96 -17.59 -5.27 4.22
CA TYR A 96 -18.28 -5.97 5.30
C TYR A 96 -19.72 -5.47 5.47
N ARG A 97 -19.95 -4.15 5.38
CA ARG A 97 -21.31 -3.58 5.47
C ARG A 97 -22.18 -3.90 4.25
N ALA A 98 -21.58 -3.97 3.06
CA ALA A 98 -22.29 -4.32 1.83
C ALA A 98 -22.61 -5.82 1.70
N ALA A 99 -22.04 -6.68 2.55
CA ALA A 99 -22.13 -8.12 2.38
C ALA A 99 -23.46 -8.72 2.86
N PRO A 100 -24.14 -9.53 2.02
CA PRO A 100 -25.26 -10.35 2.45
C PRO A 100 -24.79 -11.48 3.39
N PRO A 101 -25.65 -12.01 4.27
CA PRO A 101 -25.31 -13.13 5.16
C PRO A 101 -25.01 -14.42 4.35
N PRO A 102 -24.07 -15.29 4.81
CA PRO A 102 -23.36 -15.25 6.09
C PRO A 102 -22.09 -14.38 6.08
N ARG A 103 -21.98 -13.48 7.07
CA ARG A 103 -20.90 -12.49 7.17
C ARG A 103 -19.59 -13.02 7.78
N GLY A 104 -19.64 -14.18 8.43
CA GLY A 104 -18.52 -14.74 9.18
C GLY A 104 -17.32 -15.13 8.30
N THR A 105 -17.57 -15.79 7.16
CA THR A 105 -16.49 -16.19 6.24
C THR A 105 -15.80 -14.97 5.63
N LEU A 106 -16.56 -13.96 5.20
CA LEU A 106 -16.01 -12.71 4.70
C LEU A 106 -15.19 -11.97 5.75
N ALA A 107 -15.65 -11.93 7.01
CA ALA A 107 -14.91 -11.32 8.10
C ALA A 107 -13.54 -11.99 8.30
N VAL A 108 -13.50 -13.32 8.28
CA VAL A 108 -12.24 -14.08 8.39
C VAL A 108 -11.34 -13.78 7.20
N SER A 109 -11.85 -13.77 5.97
CA SER A 109 -11.08 -13.43 4.77
C SER A 109 -10.47 -12.03 4.84
N LEU A 110 -11.26 -11.04 5.28
CA LEU A 110 -10.80 -9.66 5.45
C LEU A 110 -9.74 -9.56 6.55
N ALA A 111 -9.91 -10.27 7.67
CA ALA A 111 -8.95 -10.28 8.76
C ALA A 111 -7.61 -10.92 8.34
N LEU A 112 -7.66 -12.05 7.62
CA LEU A 112 -6.46 -12.74 7.11
C LEU A 112 -5.63 -11.88 6.16
N PHE A 113 -6.25 -10.91 5.47
CA PHE A 113 -5.55 -9.95 4.64
C PHE A 113 -5.10 -8.70 5.42
N LEU A 114 -5.98 -8.14 6.24
CA LEU A 114 -5.75 -6.86 6.90
C LEU A 114 -4.72 -6.96 8.04
N VAL A 115 -4.76 -8.02 8.84
CA VAL A 115 -3.86 -8.22 9.98
C VAL A 115 -2.38 -8.25 9.56
N PRO A 116 -1.93 -9.08 8.59
CA PRO A 116 -0.53 -9.10 8.20
C PRO A 116 -0.09 -7.78 7.56
N LEU A 117 -0.95 -7.12 6.79
CA LEU A 117 -0.68 -5.81 6.21
C LEU A 117 -0.39 -4.77 7.31
N VAL A 118 -1.28 -4.69 8.31
CA VAL A 118 -1.13 -3.78 9.44
C VAL A 118 0.12 -4.12 10.26
N ALA A 119 0.39 -5.41 10.50
CA ALA A 119 1.57 -5.87 11.23
C ALA A 119 2.87 -5.43 10.53
N VAL A 120 2.97 -5.61 9.20
CA VAL A 120 4.13 -5.16 8.42
C VAL A 120 4.29 -3.65 8.46
N CYS A 121 3.21 -2.89 8.31
CA CYS A 121 3.23 -1.43 8.39
C CYS A 121 3.70 -0.95 9.77
N ILE A 122 3.19 -1.54 10.86
CA ILE A 122 3.61 -1.20 12.23
C ILE A 122 5.08 -1.56 12.45
N ALA A 123 5.51 -2.77 12.07
CA ALA A 123 6.90 -3.19 12.19
C ALA A 123 7.85 -2.25 11.42
N THR A 124 7.43 -1.78 10.24
CA THR A 124 8.17 -0.81 9.43
C THR A 124 8.29 0.53 10.13
N ILE A 125 7.19 1.08 10.65
CA ILE A 125 7.19 2.36 11.38
C ILE A 125 8.10 2.27 12.61
N LEU A 126 8.00 1.17 13.38
CA LEU A 126 8.86 0.96 14.56
C LEU A 126 10.34 0.85 14.16
N THR A 127 10.63 0.20 13.03
CA THR A 127 11.99 0.08 12.51
C THR A 127 12.55 1.41 12.06
N LEU A 128 11.79 2.21 11.32
CA LEU A 128 12.21 3.53 10.87
C LEU A 128 12.39 4.54 12.01
N ARG A 129 11.71 4.32 13.14
CA ARG A 129 11.85 5.13 14.37
C ARG A 129 13.02 4.72 15.27
N SER A 130 13.68 3.60 14.99
CA SER A 130 14.81 3.13 15.77
C SER A 130 16.03 4.04 15.62
N GLU A 131 16.86 4.13 16.67
CA GLU A 131 18.12 4.87 16.62
C GLU A 131 19.08 4.35 15.55
N THR A 132 19.03 3.05 15.26
CA THR A 132 19.81 2.42 14.19
C THR A 132 19.44 2.98 12.83
N ALA A 133 18.15 3.02 12.48
CA ALA A 133 17.69 3.58 11.21
C ALA A 133 17.94 5.09 11.11
N LEU A 134 17.82 5.81 12.23
CA LEU A 134 18.14 7.23 12.30
C LEU A 134 19.59 7.54 11.94
N ARG A 135 20.54 6.68 12.35
CA ARG A 135 21.95 6.86 12.00
C ARG A 135 22.24 6.53 10.54
N THR A 136 21.67 5.45 10.02
CA THR A 136 21.91 5.03 8.63
C THR A 136 21.30 6.00 7.61
N LEU A 137 20.12 6.55 7.91
CA LEU A 137 19.43 7.46 7.00
C LEU A 137 19.86 8.93 7.13
N ALA A 138 20.76 9.25 8.07
CA ALA A 138 21.28 10.61 8.28
C ALA A 138 22.58 10.92 7.51
N GLU A 139 23.17 9.91 6.86
CA GLU A 139 24.34 10.03 5.97
C GLU A 139 23.93 10.38 4.52
#